data_AF-A0A2V9C0B8-F1
#
_entry.id   AF-A0A2V9C0B8-F1
#
_cell.length_a   1.000
_cell.length_b   1.000
_cell.length_c   1.000
_cell.angle_alpha   90.00
_cell.angle_beta   90.00
_cell.angle_gamma   90.00
#
_symmetry.space_group_name_H-M   'P 1'
#
loop_
_entity.id
_entity.type
_entity.pdbx_description
1 polymer ?
#
loop_
_entity_poly.entity_id
_entity_poly.type
_entity_poly.pdbx_seq_one_letter_code
_entity_poly.pdbx_strand_id
1 'polypeptide(L)'
;MCDEPLSPVHLALRILPQSMSAHFNFSETTFGAAMLSPEGTGYYSYVFQDRVEQLARDSHVNGSEILGHVAAHEIGHLLLGSNAHSQMGIMCANWYGRQLRSAAMGTLLFTPQESQLIRAKLLSWTRQEEALRSSANSSLK
;
A
#
# COMPACT_ATOMS: atom_id res chain seq x y z
N MET A 1 13.46 12.66 16.90
CA MET A 1 12.91 12.54 15.54
C MET A 1 13.96 11.76 14.77
N CYS A 2 13.65 10.57 14.25
CA CYS A 2 14.68 9.73 13.63
C CYS A 2 15.04 10.31 12.26
N ASP A 3 16.24 10.88 12.15
CA ASP A 3 16.84 11.42 10.92
C ASP A 3 17.55 10.32 10.11
N GLU A 4 16.96 9.13 10.02
CA GLU A 4 17.46 8.13 9.09
C GLU A 4 17.01 8.52 7.67
N PRO A 5 17.94 8.71 6.71
CA PRO A 5 17.56 8.98 5.34
C PRO A 5 16.67 7.84 4.85
N LEU A 6 15.51 8.19 4.30
CA LEU A 6 14.64 7.23 3.63
C LEU A 6 15.43 6.58 2.50
N SER A 7 15.97 5.38 2.76
CA SER A 7 16.58 4.54 1.74
C SER A 7 15.56 4.23 0.62
N PRO A 8 16.02 3.84 -0.59
CA PRO A 8 15.16 3.47 -1.72
C PRO A 8 14.23 2.27 -1.44
N VAL A 9 14.37 1.63 -0.28
CA VAL A 9 13.64 0.44 0.13
C VAL A 9 12.61 0.71 1.23
N HIS A 10 12.46 1.96 1.68
CA HIS A 10 11.44 2.34 2.66
C HIS A 10 10.09 2.61 2.01
N LEU A 11 9.05 2.11 2.67
CA LEU A 11 7.66 2.43 2.37
C LEU A 11 7.06 3.24 3.52
N ALA A 12 6.37 4.32 3.20
CA ALA A 12 5.69 5.18 4.15
C ALA A 12 4.18 5.17 3.90
N LEU A 13 3.42 4.62 4.84
CA LEU A 13 1.96 4.71 4.85
C LEU A 13 1.54 5.86 5.76
N ARG A 14 0.70 6.77 5.27
CA ARG A 14 0.16 7.89 6.06
C ARG A 14 -1.35 7.74 6.20
N ILE A 15 -1.83 7.66 7.44
CA ILE A 15 -3.26 7.68 7.74
C ILE A 15 -3.67 9.13 7.89
N LEU A 16 -4.59 9.59 7.06
CA LEU A 16 -5.03 10.99 7.02
C LEU A 16 -6.41 11.15 7.66
N PRO A 17 -6.58 12.12 8.58
CA PRO A 17 -7.90 12.50 9.07
C PRO A 17 -8.70 13.24 8.00
N GLN A 18 -10.01 13.30 8.17
CA GLN A 18 -10.96 13.92 7.24
C GLN A 18 -10.57 15.36 6.84
N SER A 19 -10.11 16.15 7.80
CA SER A 19 -9.73 17.55 7.56
C SER A 19 -8.58 17.69 6.57
N MET A 20 -7.74 16.66 6.42
CA MET A 20 -6.64 16.64 5.47
C MET A 20 -7.02 15.94 4.15
N SER A 21 -7.88 14.92 4.19
CA SER A 21 -8.33 14.21 2.98
C SER A 21 -9.18 15.11 2.07
N ALA A 22 -9.97 16.02 2.63
CA ALA A 22 -10.79 16.99 1.90
C ALA A 22 -10.00 17.94 0.97
N HIS A 23 -8.70 18.10 1.20
CA HIS A 23 -7.83 18.92 0.35
C HIS A 23 -7.32 18.18 -0.90
N PHE A 24 -7.57 16.87 -1.00
CA PHE A 24 -7.21 16.07 -2.16
C PHE A 24 -8.41 15.91 -3.10
N ASN A 25 -8.16 16.02 -4.41
CA ASN A 25 -9.20 15.85 -5.43
C ASN A 25 -9.44 14.36 -5.78
N PHE A 26 -9.54 13.50 -4.77
CA PHE A 26 -9.84 12.07 -4.94
C PHE A 26 -11.35 11.83 -4.83
N SER A 27 -11.89 10.96 -5.69
CA SER A 27 -13.28 10.48 -5.61
C SER A 27 -13.62 10.04 -4.18
N GLU A 28 -14.83 10.34 -3.71
CA GLU A 28 -15.31 9.95 -2.37
C GLU A 28 -15.28 8.43 -2.13
N THR A 29 -15.25 7.64 -3.20
CA THR A 29 -15.20 6.17 -3.15
C THR A 29 -13.79 5.59 -3.05
N THR A 30 -12.75 6.42 -3.05
CA THR A 30 -11.35 6.00 -2.98
C THR A 30 -10.91 5.89 -1.51
N PHE A 31 -10.46 4.74 -1.04
CA PHE A 31 -10.08 4.55 0.38
C PHE A 31 -8.63 4.91 0.70
N GLY A 32 -7.77 4.97 -0.32
CA GLY A 32 -6.38 5.33 -0.20
C GLY A 32 -5.78 5.73 -1.55
N ALA A 33 -4.52 6.14 -1.55
CA ALA A 33 -3.81 6.46 -2.78
C ALA A 33 -2.31 6.22 -2.63
N ALA A 34 -1.75 5.38 -3.50
CA ALA A 34 -0.31 5.23 -3.68
C ALA A 34 0.25 6.29 -4.63
N MET A 35 1.32 6.97 -4.19
CA MET A 35 1.99 7.99 -4.98
C MET A 35 3.12 7.38 -5.80
N LEU A 36 2.82 7.11 -7.07
CA LEU A 36 3.74 6.49 -8.02
C LEU A 36 4.21 7.50 -9.07
N SER A 37 5.46 7.39 -9.50
CA SER A 37 5.99 8.05 -10.69
C SER A 37 5.40 7.44 -11.97
N PRO A 38 5.57 8.07 -13.14
CA PRO A 38 5.14 7.50 -14.43
C PRO A 38 5.69 6.08 -14.70
N GLU A 39 6.86 5.76 -14.15
CA GLU A 39 7.51 4.45 -14.24
C GLU A 39 6.89 3.41 -13.29
N GLY A 40 5.86 3.79 -12.53
CA GLY A 40 5.16 2.90 -11.59
C GLY A 40 5.91 2.66 -10.28
N THR A 41 6.87 3.54 -9.93
CA THR A 41 7.66 3.46 -8.70
C THR A 41 7.25 4.53 -7.70
N GLY A 42 7.09 4.16 -6.43
CA GLY A 42 6.78 5.10 -5.36
C GLY A 42 7.15 4.52 -4.00
N TYR A 43 7.22 5.40 -3.00
CA TYR A 43 7.66 5.06 -1.65
C TYR A 43 6.67 5.49 -0.58
N TYR A 44 5.57 6.16 -0.93
CA TYR A 44 4.57 6.54 0.05
C TYR A 44 3.13 6.46 -0.47
N SER A 45 2.22 6.17 0.44
CA SER A 45 0.80 6.09 0.17
C SER A 45 -0.03 6.68 1.32
N TYR A 46 -1.28 6.96 1.02
CA TYR A 46 -2.26 7.51 1.95
C TYR A 46 -3.39 6.53 2.20
N VAL A 47 -3.93 6.54 3.41
CA VAL A 47 -5.22 5.92 3.74
C VAL A 47 -6.12 6.98 4.35
N PHE A 48 -7.34 7.11 3.83
CA PHE A 48 -8.29 8.12 4.28
C PHE A 48 -9.16 7.56 5.40
N GLN A 49 -8.88 7.97 6.63
CA GLN A 49 -9.47 7.39 7.83
C GLN A 49 -11.00 7.50 7.86
N ASP A 50 -11.53 8.66 7.46
CA ASP A 50 -12.97 8.93 7.40
C ASP A 50 -13.72 7.97 6.49
N ARG A 51 -13.13 7.66 5.34
CA ARG A 51 -13.70 6.74 4.35
C ARG A 51 -13.62 5.28 4.81
N VAL A 52 -12.52 4.92 5.49
CA VAL A 52 -12.37 3.61 6.14
C VAL A 52 -13.44 3.42 7.23
N GLU A 53 -13.64 4.43 8.09
CA GLU A 53 -14.66 4.39 9.13
C GLU A 53 -16.08 4.30 8.56
N GLN A 54 -16.35 5.01 7.46
CA GLN A 54 -17.63 4.92 6.77
C GLN A 54 -17.87 3.52 6.19
N LEU A 55 -16.90 2.95 5.47
CA LEU A 55 -17.01 1.60 4.93
C LEU A 55 -17.21 0.57 6.04
N ALA A 56 -16.49 0.70 7.16
CA ALA A 56 -16.62 -0.18 8.31
C ALA A 56 -18.05 -0.16 8.88
N ARG A 57 -18.64 1.04 9.04
CA ARG A 57 -20.04 1.21 9.47
C ARG A 57 -21.02 0.57 8.49
N ASP A 58 -20.90 0.91 7.20
CA ASP A 58 -21.86 0.45 6.18
C ASP A 58 -21.80 -1.07 5.98
N SER A 59 -20.60 -1.65 6.06
CA SER A 59 -20.37 -3.09 5.88
C SER A 59 -20.47 -3.92 7.16
N HIS A 60 -20.61 -3.28 8.33
CA HIS A 60 -20.60 -3.94 9.65
C HIS A 60 -19.32 -4.77 9.91
N VAL A 61 -18.19 -4.31 9.37
CA VAL A 61 -16.87 -4.91 9.57
C VAL A 61 -16.08 -4.04 10.55
N ASN A 62 -15.20 -4.65 11.35
CA ASN A 62 -14.35 -3.91 12.28
C ASN A 62 -13.49 -2.88 11.50
N GLY A 63 -13.49 -1.62 11.96
CA GLY A 63 -12.72 -0.55 11.34
C GLY A 63 -11.21 -0.84 11.27
N SER A 64 -10.63 -1.53 12.25
CA SER A 64 -9.22 -1.91 12.20
C SER A 64 -8.93 -2.95 11.13
N GLU A 65 -9.86 -3.86 10.87
CA GLU A 65 -9.74 -4.85 9.78
C GLU A 65 -9.80 -4.15 8.42
N ILE A 66 -10.77 -3.27 8.21
CA ILE A 66 -10.85 -2.48 6.97
C ILE A 66 -9.59 -1.64 6.78
N LEU A 67 -9.13 -0.94 7.83
CA LEU A 67 -7.91 -0.15 7.79
C LEU A 67 -6.69 -0.98 7.38
N GLY A 68 -6.50 -2.13 8.02
CA GLY A 68 -5.38 -3.03 7.73
C GLY A 68 -5.39 -3.54 6.29
N HIS A 69 -6.56 -3.92 5.78
CA HIS A 69 -6.68 -4.37 4.40
C HIS A 69 -6.46 -3.23 3.40
N VAL A 70 -6.99 -2.02 3.67
CA VAL A 70 -6.78 -0.85 2.78
C VAL A 70 -5.29 -0.48 2.77
N ALA A 71 -4.66 -0.45 3.94
CA ALA A 71 -3.22 -0.24 4.05
C ALA A 71 -2.42 -1.25 3.21
N ALA A 72 -2.78 -2.53 3.29
CA ALA A 72 -2.14 -3.57 2.49
C ALA A 72 -2.40 -3.41 0.98
N HIS A 73 -3.60 -2.99 0.57
CA HIS A 73 -3.91 -2.66 -0.83
C HIS A 73 -3.01 -1.54 -1.36
N GLU A 74 -2.88 -0.44 -0.63
CA GLU A 74 -2.04 0.69 -1.03
C GLU A 74 -0.55 0.35 -1.07
N ILE A 75 -0.06 -0.42 -0.08
CA ILE A 75 1.30 -0.98 -0.12
C ILE A 75 1.48 -1.90 -1.32
N GLY A 76 0.44 -2.67 -1.67
CA GLY A 76 0.39 -3.48 -2.88
C GLY A 76 0.66 -2.65 -4.13
N HIS A 77 0.03 -1.49 -4.27
CA HIS A 77 0.32 -0.56 -5.37
C HIS A 77 1.78 -0.07 -5.40
N LEU A 78 2.38 0.23 -4.25
CA LEU A 78 3.80 0.62 -4.18
C LEU A 78 4.75 -0.49 -4.65
N LEU A 79 4.35 -1.76 -4.49
CA LEU A 79 5.17 -2.92 -4.82
C LEU A 79 4.89 -3.49 -6.21
N LEU A 80 3.64 -3.41 -6.68
CA LEU A 80 3.15 -4.00 -7.94
C LEU A 80 2.98 -2.97 -9.06
N GLY A 81 2.92 -1.67 -8.74
CA GLY A 81 2.79 -0.57 -9.69
C GLY A 81 1.35 -0.06 -9.91
N SER A 82 1.20 0.85 -10.88
CA SER A 82 -0.03 1.63 -11.11
C SER A 82 -1.20 0.81 -11.68
N ASN A 83 -0.93 -0.28 -12.40
CA ASN A 83 -1.94 -1.18 -12.97
C ASN A 83 -2.04 -2.51 -12.20
N ALA A 84 -1.85 -2.46 -10.88
CA ALA A 84 -1.84 -3.64 -10.01
C ALA A 84 -3.22 -4.17 -9.62
N HIS A 85 -4.31 -3.49 -10.01
CA HIS A 85 -5.65 -3.96 -9.73
C HIS A 85 -5.90 -5.34 -10.34
N SER A 86 -6.64 -6.18 -9.60
CA SER A 86 -7.02 -7.52 -10.04
C SER A 86 -8.51 -7.78 -9.84
N GLN A 87 -9.01 -8.88 -10.40
CA GLN A 87 -10.42 -9.25 -10.26
C GLN A 87 -10.75 -9.90 -8.91
N MET A 88 -9.73 -10.28 -8.11
CA MET A 88 -9.89 -11.04 -6.88
C MET A 88 -8.80 -10.71 -5.86
N GLY A 89 -8.97 -11.16 -4.63
CA GLY A 89 -7.99 -10.89 -3.58
C GLY A 89 -7.96 -9.42 -3.18
N ILE A 90 -6.93 -9.04 -2.43
CA ILE A 90 -6.84 -7.73 -1.80
C ILE A 90 -6.68 -6.59 -2.81
N MET A 91 -6.04 -6.83 -3.96
CA MET A 91 -5.87 -5.85 -5.04
C MET A 91 -7.13 -5.64 -5.89
N CYS A 92 -8.27 -6.19 -5.47
CA CYS A 92 -9.54 -5.87 -6.11
C CYS A 92 -9.90 -4.40 -5.88
N ALA A 93 -10.10 -3.64 -6.96
CA ALA A 93 -10.37 -2.20 -6.91
C ALA A 93 -11.65 -1.83 -6.16
N ASN A 94 -12.62 -2.74 -6.13
CA ASN A 94 -13.89 -2.51 -5.44
C ASN A 94 -14.23 -3.68 -4.53
N TRP A 95 -14.50 -3.40 -3.26
CA TRP A 95 -14.87 -4.42 -2.29
C TRP A 95 -16.36 -4.44 -2.05
N TYR A 96 -17.00 -5.52 -2.46
CA TYR A 96 -18.42 -5.77 -2.24
C TYR A 96 -18.61 -7.18 -1.73
N GLY A 97 -19.62 -7.41 -0.88
CA GLY A 97 -20.13 -8.75 -0.53
C GLY A 97 -19.05 -9.77 -0.14
N ARG A 98 -18.49 -10.49 -1.12
CA ARG A 98 -17.43 -11.49 -0.93
C ARG A 98 -16.16 -10.88 -0.33
N GLN A 99 -15.64 -9.78 -0.90
CA GLN A 99 -14.39 -9.17 -0.45
C GLN A 99 -14.53 -8.66 0.99
N LEU A 100 -15.65 -7.99 1.30
CA LEU A 100 -15.93 -7.50 2.66
C LEU A 100 -16.08 -8.65 3.66
N ARG A 101 -16.74 -9.75 3.30
CA ARG A 101 -16.78 -10.96 4.14
C ARG A 101 -15.40 -11.55 4.36
N SER A 102 -14.59 -11.64 3.30
CA SER A 102 -13.22 -12.14 3.43
C SER A 102 -12.37 -11.23 4.32
N ALA A 103 -12.51 -9.90 4.19
CA ALA A 103 -11.82 -8.93 5.05
C ALA A 103 -12.25 -9.08 6.51
N ALA A 104 -13.55 -9.23 6.78
CA ALA A 104 -14.08 -9.47 8.13
C ALA A 104 -13.55 -10.76 8.76
N MET A 105 -13.20 -11.75 7.95
CA MET A 105 -12.61 -13.02 8.40
C MET A 105 -11.07 -13.01 8.38
N GLY A 106 -10.42 -11.91 7.99
CA GLY A 106 -8.95 -11.85 7.84
C GLY A 106 -8.40 -12.72 6.69
N THR A 107 -9.22 -13.03 5.69
CA THR A 107 -8.89 -13.94 4.57
C THR A 107 -8.81 -13.24 3.21
N LEU A 108 -8.95 -11.92 3.17
CA LEU A 108 -8.77 -11.14 1.94
C LEU A 108 -7.27 -10.87 1.73
N LEU A 109 -6.60 -11.77 1.02
CA LEU A 109 -5.14 -11.76 0.85
C LEU A 109 -4.74 -11.41 -0.59
N PHE A 110 -3.46 -11.12 -0.79
CA PHE A 110 -2.84 -11.12 -2.11
C PHE A 110 -2.98 -12.51 -2.77
N THR A 111 -3.16 -12.52 -4.09
CA THR A 111 -3.13 -13.78 -4.85
C THR A 111 -1.73 -14.40 -4.80
N PRO A 112 -1.58 -15.71 -5.09
CA PRO A 112 -0.26 -16.34 -5.17
C PRO A 112 0.66 -15.63 -6.17
N GLN A 113 0.13 -15.18 -7.30
CA GLN A 113 0.85 -14.46 -8.35
C GLN A 113 1.30 -13.07 -7.86
N GLU A 114 0.40 -12.28 -7.28
CA GLU A 114 0.75 -10.99 -6.65
C GLU A 114 1.84 -11.17 -5.58
N SER A 115 1.69 -12.20 -4.74
CA SER A 115 2.65 -12.50 -3.67
C SER A 115 4.03 -12.91 -4.22
N GLN A 116 4.10 -13.56 -5.38
CA GLN A 116 5.37 -13.88 -6.05
C GLN A 116 6.04 -12.61 -6.58
N LEU A 117 5.27 -11.73 -7.23
CA LEU A 117 5.78 -10.46 -7.76
C LEU A 117 6.28 -9.53 -6.64
N ILE A 118 5.53 -9.42 -5.54
CA ILE A 118 5.94 -8.66 -4.35
C ILE A 118 7.28 -9.16 -3.81
N ARG A 119 7.43 -10.48 -3.62
CA ARG A 119 8.70 -11.06 -3.13
C ARG A 119 9.85 -10.79 -4.09
N ALA A 120 9.64 -10.94 -5.40
CA ALA A 120 10.66 -10.65 -6.40
C ALA A 120 11.10 -9.17 -6.36
N LYS A 121 10.14 -8.25 -6.21
CA LYS A 121 10.42 -6.81 -6.06
C LYS A 121 11.26 -6.52 -4.81
N LEU A 122 10.85 -7.03 -3.65
CA LEU A 122 11.58 -6.85 -2.40
C LEU A 122 13.01 -7.42 -2.47
N LEU A 123 13.20 -8.59 -3.09
CA LEU A 123 14.55 -9.15 -3.31
C LEU A 123 15.41 -8.30 -4.25
N SER A 124 14.82 -7.61 -5.22
CA SER A 124 15.57 -6.65 -6.06
C SER A 124 16.02 -5.43 -5.27
N TRP A 125 15.19 -4.94 -4.35
CA TRP A 125 15.48 -3.81 -3.47
C TRP A 125 16.64 -4.11 -2.53
N THR A 126 16.64 -5.27 -1.88
CA THR A 126 17.74 -5.70 -1.00
C THR A 126 19.07 -5.75 -1.76
N ARG A 127 19.09 -6.33 -2.97
CA ARG A 127 20.30 -6.39 -3.80
C ARG A 127 20.81 -5.02 -4.23
N GLN A 128 19.89 -4.09 -4.53
CA GLN A 128 20.26 -2.71 -4.87
C GLN A 128 20.88 -1.99 -3.67
N GLU A 129 20.31 -2.17 -2.48
CA GLU A 129 20.83 -1.57 -1.26
C GLU A 129 22.24 -2.12 -0.91
N GLU A 130 22.45 -3.42 -1.02
CA GLU A 130 23.76 -4.07 -0.83
C GLU A 130 24.80 -3.54 -1.82
N ALA A 131 24.44 -3.38 -3.10
CA ALA A 131 25.33 -2.84 -4.13
C ALA A 131 25.71 -1.38 -3.88
N LEU A 132 24.74 -0.55 -3.45
CA LEU A 132 24.97 0.85 -3.09
C LEU A 132 25.89 0.97 -1.87
N ARG A 133 25.65 0.17 -0.82
CA ARG A 133 26.51 0.11 0.37
C ARG A 133 27.93 -0.34 0.04
N SER A 134 28.08 -1.33 -0.84
CA SER A 134 29.40 -1.82 -1.29
C SER A 134 30.17 -0.76 -2.09
N SER A 135 29.49 -0.01 -2.96
CA SER A 135 30.07 1.07 -3.77
C SER A 135 30.51 2.27 -2.91
N ALA A 136 29.70 2.64 -1.91
CA ALA A 136 30.04 3.70 -0.97
C ALA A 136 31.29 3.36 -0.15
N ASN A 137 31.42 2.11 0.34
CA ASN A 137 32.60 1.66 1.07
C ASN A 137 33.87 1.56 0.21
N SER A 138 33.74 1.35 -1.10
CA SER A 138 34.88 1.34 -2.03
C SER A 138 35.41 2.74 -2.35
N SER A 139 34.59 3.79 -2.20
CA SER A 139 34.97 5.18 -2.54
C SER A 139 35.66 5.92 -1.38
N LEU A 140 35.75 5.28 -0.22
CA LEU A 140 36.39 5.78 1.01
C LEU A 140 37.77 5.15 1.27
N LYS A 141 38.28 4.32 0.34
CA LYS A 141 39.63 3.76 0.33
C LYS A 141 40.41 4.33 -0.84
#